data_AF-A0A8B7E9I0-F1
#
_entry.id   AF-A0A8B7E9I0-F1
#
_cell.length_a   1.000
_cell.length_b   1.000
_cell.length_c   1.000
_cell.angle_alpha   90.00
_cell.angle_beta   90.00
_cell.angle_gamma   90.00
#
_symmetry.space_group_name_H-M   'P 1'
#
loop_
_entity.id
_entity.type
_entity.pdbx_description
1 polymer ?
#
loop_
_entity_poly.entity_id
_entity_poly.type
_entity_poly.pdbx_seq_one_letter_code
_entity_poly.pdbx_strand_id
1 'polypeptide(L)'
;IYIFRIFRLDHWSTLIGMFVAFNFERLEGFFKSLDNDNTFAKKQRVALRAFITAFLLAIFSVWFYFILLKSKKDYLDLHPFTSPVPIVIYIMLRNIHPVLRTHYMNLFSWLGKITLETYLSQIHIYMMGDAKNILVYLPQYPMLNFAFATVVYIAFSYALFHLTVFFSSYIFPRNILVVTKNLLLGGLWLGLCYALVYILTKQLIWSSPLTGLEFLRWNITKY
;
A
#
# COMPACT_ATOMS: atom_id res chain seq x y z
N ILE A 1 -18.78 1.62 1.58
CA ILE A 1 -18.79 0.23 1.01
C ILE A 1 -17.43 -0.15 0.41
N TYR A 2 -16.87 0.60 -0.55
CA TYR A 2 -15.58 0.25 -1.19
C TYR A 2 -14.41 0.08 -0.21
N ILE A 3 -14.27 0.94 0.80
CA ILE A 3 -13.22 0.83 1.86
C ILE A 3 -13.22 -0.57 2.51
N PHE A 4 -14.40 -1.13 2.78
CA PHE A 4 -14.54 -2.44 3.43
C PHE A 4 -14.09 -3.61 2.53
N ARG A 5 -14.12 -3.43 1.20
CA ARG A 5 -13.65 -4.44 0.24
C ARG A 5 -12.13 -4.46 0.10
N ILE A 6 -11.46 -3.33 0.31
CA ILE A 6 -10.00 -3.21 0.31
C ILE A 6 -9.41 -3.89 1.56
N PHE A 7 -9.94 -3.58 2.75
CA PHE A 7 -9.52 -4.24 4.00
C PHE A 7 -9.66 -5.78 3.98
N ARG A 8 -10.65 -6.31 3.25
CA ARG A 8 -10.81 -7.76 3.07
C ARG A 8 -9.71 -8.40 2.20
N LEU A 9 -9.05 -7.65 1.32
CA LEU A 9 -8.06 -8.21 0.39
C LEU A 9 -6.66 -8.37 0.98
N ASP A 10 -6.18 -7.37 1.73
CA ASP A 10 -4.75 -7.22 2.02
C ASP A 10 -4.35 -7.42 3.50
N HIS A 11 -5.28 -7.78 4.39
CA HIS A 11 -5.01 -7.87 5.83
C HIS A 11 -4.00 -8.97 6.20
N TRP A 12 -4.09 -10.18 5.62
CA TRP A 12 -3.12 -11.26 5.85
C TRP A 12 -1.73 -10.91 5.31
N SER A 13 -1.67 -10.30 4.13
CA SER A 13 -0.42 -9.84 3.50
C SER A 13 0.34 -8.87 4.41
N THR A 14 -0.39 -7.93 5.02
CA THR A 14 0.19 -6.94 5.95
C THR A 14 0.80 -7.60 7.19
N LEU A 15 0.08 -8.54 7.83
CA LEU A 15 0.56 -9.25 9.02
C LEU A 15 1.80 -10.10 8.71
N ILE A 16 1.79 -10.83 7.60
CA ILE A 16 2.92 -11.67 7.17
C ILE A 16 4.12 -10.79 6.76
N GLY A 17 3.88 -9.65 6.09
CA GLY A 17 4.92 -8.67 5.81
C GLY A 17 5.61 -8.16 7.07
N MET A 18 4.85 -7.86 8.13
CA MET A 18 5.40 -7.45 9.43
C MET A 18 6.20 -8.57 10.11
N PHE A 19 5.73 -9.82 10.05
CA PHE A 19 6.45 -10.99 10.58
C PHE A 19 7.76 -11.27 9.82
N VAL A 20 7.76 -11.11 8.50
CA VAL A 20 8.95 -11.25 7.65
C VAL A 20 9.94 -10.12 7.95
N ALA A 21 9.47 -8.87 8.10
CA ALA A 21 10.31 -7.75 8.48
C ALA A 21 10.99 -7.96 9.84
N PHE A 22 10.25 -8.46 10.84
CA PHE A 22 10.80 -8.78 12.17
C PHE A 22 11.90 -9.85 12.12
N ASN A 23 11.79 -10.84 11.22
CA ASN A 23 12.81 -11.89 11.05
C ASN A 23 13.87 -11.54 9.99
N PHE A 24 13.77 -10.38 9.32
CA PHE A 24 14.63 -10.04 8.18
C PHE A 24 16.10 -9.96 8.56
N GLU A 25 16.43 -9.37 9.71
CA GLU A 25 17.81 -9.26 10.21
C GLU A 25 18.45 -10.64 10.42
N ARG A 26 17.69 -11.61 10.95
CA ARG A 26 18.13 -12.99 11.14
C ARG A 26 18.39 -13.70 9.81
N LEU A 27 17.49 -13.49 8.84
CA LEU A 27 17.60 -14.05 7.49
C LEU A 27 18.80 -13.46 6.74
N GLU A 28 19.00 -12.14 6.79
CA GLU A 28 20.18 -11.50 6.20
C GLU A 28 21.48 -11.93 6.90
N GLY A 29 21.47 -12.10 8.22
CA GLY A 29 22.57 -12.68 8.99
C GLY A 29 22.93 -14.10 8.53
N PHE A 30 21.93 -14.95 8.32
CA PHE A 30 22.12 -16.32 7.81
C PHE A 30 22.68 -16.35 6.37
N PHE A 31 22.18 -15.50 5.48
CA PHE A 31 22.76 -15.42 4.13
C PHE A 31 24.18 -14.84 4.14
N LYS A 32 24.48 -13.87 5.01
CA LYS A 32 25.85 -13.34 5.19
C LYS A 32 26.81 -14.36 5.79
N SER A 33 26.39 -15.18 6.76
CA SER A 33 27.23 -16.25 7.29
C SER A 33 27.49 -17.33 6.23
N LEU A 34 26.48 -17.70 5.43
CA LEU A 34 26.65 -18.61 4.29
C LEU A 34 27.53 -18.03 3.18
N ASP A 35 27.51 -16.71 2.99
CA ASP A 35 28.39 -16.01 2.03
C ASP A 35 29.86 -16.04 2.51
N ASN A 36 30.10 -15.72 3.78
CA ASN A 36 31.44 -15.65 4.37
C ASN A 36 32.06 -17.03 4.61
N ASP A 37 31.29 -17.98 5.12
CA ASP A 37 31.77 -19.36 5.30
C ASP A 37 32.84 -19.48 6.40
N ASN A 38 34.04 -20.00 6.14
CA ASN A 38 34.68 -20.21 4.84
C ASN A 38 34.84 -21.71 4.44
N THR A 39 34.26 -22.60 5.22
CA THR A 39 34.39 -24.07 5.22
C THR A 39 33.98 -24.77 3.92
N PHE A 40 32.98 -24.26 3.20
CA PHE A 40 32.48 -24.88 1.96
C PHE A 40 33.20 -24.35 0.72
N ALA A 41 33.52 -25.24 -0.23
CA ALA A 41 34.11 -24.84 -1.50
C ALA A 41 33.17 -23.92 -2.29
N LYS A 42 33.71 -22.92 -3.01
CA LYS A 42 32.93 -21.93 -3.79
C LYS A 42 31.87 -22.57 -4.71
N LYS A 43 32.17 -23.74 -5.29
CA LYS A 43 31.24 -24.54 -6.11
C LYS A 43 30.03 -25.06 -5.31
N GLN A 44 30.22 -25.54 -4.09
CA GLN A 44 29.15 -26.05 -3.22
C GLN A 44 28.21 -24.92 -2.78
N ARG A 45 28.73 -23.74 -2.43
CA ARG A 45 27.90 -22.57 -2.07
C ARG A 45 27.02 -22.12 -3.25
N VAL A 46 27.56 -22.10 -4.47
CA VAL A 46 26.79 -21.78 -5.69
C VAL A 46 25.74 -22.86 -5.97
N ALA A 47 26.07 -24.14 -5.85
CA ALA A 47 25.11 -25.24 -6.01
C ALA A 47 23.95 -25.18 -5.00
N LEU A 48 24.25 -24.90 -3.72
CA LEU A 48 23.24 -24.75 -2.68
C LEU A 48 22.31 -23.56 -2.96
N ARG A 49 22.85 -22.39 -3.34
CA ARG A 49 22.04 -21.23 -3.75
C ARG A 49 21.16 -21.53 -4.96
N ALA A 50 21.70 -22.24 -5.96
CA ALA A 50 20.95 -22.65 -7.15
C ALA A 50 19.83 -23.64 -6.79
N PHE A 51 20.06 -24.59 -5.88
CA PHE A 51 19.05 -25.52 -5.39
C PHE A 51 17.91 -24.80 -4.66
N ILE A 52 18.23 -23.91 -3.70
CA ILE A 52 17.22 -23.12 -2.97
C ILE A 52 16.43 -22.23 -3.95
N THR A 53 17.11 -21.63 -4.92
CA THR A 53 16.48 -20.82 -5.98
C THR A 53 15.53 -21.64 -6.84
N ALA A 54 15.94 -22.82 -7.31
CA ALA A 54 15.10 -23.72 -8.10
C ALA A 54 13.88 -24.19 -7.31
N PHE A 55 14.04 -24.51 -6.01
CA PHE A 55 12.95 -24.88 -5.13
C PHE A 55 11.92 -23.75 -4.93
N LEU A 56 12.39 -22.52 -4.68
CA LEU A 56 11.53 -21.34 -4.58
C LEU A 56 10.78 -21.03 -5.89
N LEU A 57 11.47 -21.16 -7.04
CA LEU A 57 10.85 -20.99 -8.36
C LEU A 57 9.84 -22.09 -8.68
N ALA A 58 10.06 -23.33 -8.24
CA ALA A 58 9.09 -24.42 -8.38
C ALA A 58 7.81 -24.11 -7.58
N ILE A 59 7.93 -23.69 -6.32
CA ILE A 59 6.78 -23.28 -5.49
C ILE A 59 6.04 -22.11 -6.16
N PHE A 60 6.76 -21.10 -6.64
CA PHE A 60 6.15 -19.97 -7.35
C PHE A 60 5.43 -20.40 -8.63
N SER A 61 5.99 -21.33 -9.39
CA SER A 61 5.38 -21.84 -10.64
C SER A 61 4.10 -22.63 -10.37
N VAL A 62 4.10 -23.47 -9.33
CA VAL A 62 2.91 -24.17 -8.84
C VAL A 62 1.84 -23.17 -8.40
N TRP A 63 2.22 -22.18 -7.57
CA TRP A 63 1.30 -21.12 -7.13
C TRP A 63 0.71 -20.33 -8.31
N PHE A 64 1.55 -19.95 -9.28
CA PHE A 64 1.13 -19.24 -10.48
C PHE A 64 0.09 -20.04 -11.27
N TYR A 65 0.36 -21.33 -11.54
CA TYR A 65 -0.54 -22.20 -12.28
C TYR A 65 -1.87 -22.43 -11.55
N PHE A 66 -1.84 -22.71 -10.25
CA PHE A 66 -3.06 -23.05 -9.49
C PHE A 66 -3.90 -21.86 -9.04
N ILE A 67 -3.30 -20.67 -8.87
CA ILE A 67 -4.00 -19.48 -8.35
C ILE A 67 -4.34 -18.47 -9.45
N LEU A 68 -3.39 -18.10 -10.33
CA LEU A 68 -3.61 -17.02 -11.29
C LEU A 68 -4.44 -17.42 -12.52
N LEU A 69 -4.49 -18.72 -12.87
CA LEU A 69 -5.35 -19.21 -13.97
C LEU A 69 -6.81 -19.48 -13.55
N LYS A 70 -7.17 -19.26 -12.27
CA LYS A 70 -8.54 -19.46 -11.78
C LYS A 70 -9.50 -18.39 -12.27
N SER A 71 -10.80 -18.69 -12.17
CA SER A 71 -11.85 -17.71 -12.48
C SER A 71 -11.75 -16.49 -11.55
N LYS A 72 -12.16 -15.31 -12.05
CA LYS A 72 -12.09 -14.05 -11.31
C LYS A 72 -12.79 -14.08 -9.94
N LYS A 73 -13.80 -14.93 -9.76
CA LYS A 73 -14.52 -15.09 -8.48
C LYS A 73 -13.68 -15.89 -7.49
N ASP A 74 -13.26 -17.10 -7.88
CA ASP A 74 -12.47 -17.99 -7.02
C ASP A 74 -11.12 -17.36 -6.64
N TYR A 75 -10.51 -16.62 -7.58
CA TYR A 75 -9.30 -15.84 -7.31
C TYR A 75 -9.51 -14.79 -6.23
N LEU A 76 -10.63 -14.05 -6.25
CA LEU A 76 -10.90 -12.97 -5.30
C LEU A 76 -11.05 -13.48 -3.85
N ASP A 77 -11.56 -14.70 -3.68
CA ASP A 77 -11.73 -15.32 -2.36
C ASP A 77 -10.47 -16.05 -1.88
N LEU A 78 -9.63 -16.55 -2.79
CA LEU A 78 -8.33 -17.16 -2.46
C LEU A 78 -7.18 -16.15 -2.30
N HIS A 79 -7.27 -14.98 -2.94
CA HIS A 79 -6.23 -13.95 -2.94
C HIS A 79 -5.73 -13.54 -1.54
N PRO A 80 -6.59 -13.30 -0.53
CA PRO A 80 -6.12 -12.84 0.78
C PRO A 80 -5.16 -13.83 1.43
N PHE A 81 -5.41 -15.13 1.30
CA PHE A 81 -4.58 -16.18 1.89
C PHE A 81 -3.32 -16.51 1.07
N THR A 82 -3.39 -16.29 -0.24
CA THR A 82 -2.36 -16.76 -1.19
C THR A 82 -1.40 -15.66 -1.66
N SER A 83 -1.79 -14.38 -1.58
CA SER A 83 -0.94 -13.21 -1.89
C SER A 83 0.37 -13.08 -1.09
N PRO A 84 0.52 -13.57 0.16
CA PRO A 84 1.80 -13.45 0.88
C PRO A 84 2.90 -14.36 0.32
N VAL A 85 2.52 -15.48 -0.32
CA VAL A 85 3.44 -16.49 -0.87
C VAL A 85 4.44 -15.89 -1.89
N PRO A 86 4.01 -15.22 -2.98
CA PRO A 86 4.93 -14.62 -3.93
C PRO A 86 5.79 -13.50 -3.30
N ILE A 87 5.27 -12.76 -2.30
CA ILE A 87 6.01 -11.71 -1.60
C ILE A 87 7.19 -12.30 -0.83
N VAL A 88 6.96 -13.36 -0.04
CA VAL A 88 8.01 -14.07 0.71
C VAL A 88 9.04 -14.67 -0.25
N ILE A 89 8.59 -15.33 -1.31
CA ILE A 89 9.48 -15.93 -2.32
C ILE A 89 10.37 -14.87 -2.97
N TYR A 90 9.81 -13.71 -3.36
CA TYR A 90 10.58 -12.61 -3.94
C TYR A 90 11.65 -12.06 -2.97
N ILE A 91 11.30 -11.86 -1.70
CA ILE A 91 12.25 -11.39 -0.68
C ILE A 91 13.39 -12.41 -0.49
N MET A 92 13.08 -13.71 -0.41
CA MET A 92 14.09 -14.76 -0.30
C MET A 92 15.01 -14.80 -1.52
N LEU A 93 14.42 -14.85 -2.72
CA LEU A 93 15.15 -14.93 -3.99
C LEU A 93 16.10 -13.74 -4.18
N ARG A 94 15.64 -12.52 -3.85
CA ARG A 94 16.47 -11.31 -3.90
C ARG A 94 17.64 -11.35 -2.91
N ASN A 95 17.46 -11.93 -1.72
CA ASN A 95 18.49 -11.96 -0.68
C ASN A 95 19.50 -13.11 -0.85
N ILE A 96 19.15 -14.21 -1.53
CA ILE A 96 20.04 -15.35 -1.83
C ILE A 96 21.23 -14.95 -2.71
N HIS A 97 21.05 -14.00 -3.63
CA HIS A 97 22.09 -13.58 -4.58
C HIS A 97 22.75 -12.25 -4.15
N PRO A 98 24.06 -12.24 -3.81
CA PRO A 98 24.76 -11.01 -3.39
C PRO A 98 24.72 -9.87 -4.41
N VAL A 99 24.65 -10.18 -5.71
CA VAL A 99 24.51 -9.18 -6.79
C VAL A 99 23.14 -8.49 -6.73
N LEU A 100 22.04 -9.24 -6.56
CA LEU A 100 20.67 -8.71 -6.43
C LEU A 100 20.43 -8.00 -5.08
N ARG A 101 21.21 -8.35 -4.05
CA ARG A 101 21.22 -7.66 -2.75
C ARG A 101 21.87 -6.27 -2.85
N THR A 102 22.96 -6.15 -3.62
CA THR A 102 23.76 -4.92 -3.74
C THR A 102 23.25 -3.96 -4.81
N HIS A 103 22.71 -4.47 -5.91
CA HIS A 103 22.24 -3.64 -7.03
C HIS A 103 20.75 -3.32 -6.88
N TYR A 104 20.42 -2.03 -6.85
CA TYR A 104 19.04 -1.55 -6.88
C TYR A 104 18.96 -0.21 -7.63
N MET A 105 17.80 0.09 -8.21
CA MET A 105 17.56 1.36 -8.87
C MET A 105 17.05 2.38 -7.83
N ASN A 106 17.72 3.53 -7.73
CA ASN A 106 17.34 4.60 -6.79
C ASN A 106 15.89 5.08 -7.02
N LEU A 107 15.41 5.09 -8.28
CA LEU A 107 14.03 5.43 -8.61
C LEU A 107 13.01 4.51 -7.91
N PHE A 108 13.21 3.19 -7.98
CA PHE A 108 12.31 2.23 -7.31
C PHE A 108 12.46 2.26 -5.78
N SER A 109 13.64 2.59 -5.25
CA SER A 109 13.81 2.83 -3.81
C SER A 109 13.04 4.07 -3.34
N TRP A 110 13.07 5.16 -4.12
CA TRP A 110 12.34 6.38 -3.83
C TRP A 110 10.82 6.20 -3.96
N LEU A 111 10.35 5.62 -5.07
CA LEU A 111 8.93 5.25 -5.24
C LEU A 111 8.48 4.34 -4.09
N GLY A 112 9.30 3.36 -3.71
CA GLY A 112 9.10 2.47 -2.57
C GLY A 112 8.69 3.20 -1.28
N LYS A 113 9.36 4.32 -0.97
CA LYS A 113 9.08 5.12 0.25
C LYS A 113 7.74 5.84 0.22
N ILE A 114 7.26 6.25 -0.96
CA ILE A 114 5.98 6.96 -1.13
C ILE A 114 4.80 6.02 -1.49
N THR A 115 5.06 4.72 -1.72
CA THR A 115 4.06 3.73 -2.20
C THR A 115 2.72 3.76 -1.47
N LEU A 116 2.71 3.94 -0.14
CA LEU A 116 1.47 3.96 0.65
C LEU A 116 0.57 5.15 0.24
N GLU A 117 1.15 6.35 0.16
CA GLU A 117 0.46 7.56 -0.27
C GLU A 117 0.09 7.50 -1.75
N THR A 118 0.97 6.92 -2.55
CA THR A 118 0.75 6.66 -3.98
C THR A 118 -0.47 5.75 -4.17
N TYR A 119 -0.61 4.68 -3.38
CA TYR A 119 -1.76 3.79 -3.42
C TYR A 119 -3.07 4.48 -2.98
N LEU A 120 -3.08 5.22 -1.87
CA LEU A 120 -4.28 5.96 -1.42
C LEU A 120 -4.68 7.04 -2.44
N SER A 121 -3.70 7.81 -2.94
CA SER A 121 -3.90 8.88 -3.90
C SER A 121 -4.43 8.38 -5.25
N GLN A 122 -4.08 7.15 -5.66
CA GLN A 122 -4.58 6.55 -6.90
C GLN A 122 -6.12 6.44 -6.90
N ILE A 123 -6.71 6.05 -5.76
CA ILE A 123 -8.16 5.86 -5.65
C ILE A 123 -8.91 7.20 -5.73
N HIS A 124 -8.33 8.25 -5.15
CA HIS A 124 -8.99 9.56 -5.01
C HIS A 124 -8.72 10.49 -6.21
N ILE A 125 -7.47 10.61 -6.65
CA ILE A 125 -7.06 11.51 -7.74
C ILE A 125 -7.23 10.84 -9.10
N TYR A 126 -6.74 9.61 -9.26
CA TYR A 126 -6.68 8.96 -10.58
C TYR A 126 -8.02 8.32 -10.99
N MET A 127 -8.76 7.77 -10.03
CA MET A 127 -10.03 7.06 -10.24
C MET A 127 -11.28 7.84 -9.77
N MET A 128 -11.12 9.09 -9.30
CA MET A 128 -12.21 9.97 -8.85
C MET A 128 -13.28 9.30 -7.96
N GLY A 129 -12.88 8.33 -7.12
CA GLY A 129 -13.76 7.59 -6.22
C GLY A 129 -14.57 6.41 -6.81
N ASP A 130 -14.66 6.23 -8.14
CA ASP A 130 -15.23 5.01 -8.75
C ASP A 130 -14.27 4.45 -9.81
N ALA A 131 -13.76 3.24 -9.56
CA ALA A 131 -12.66 2.58 -10.28
C ALA A 131 -12.97 2.13 -11.73
N LYS A 132 -13.92 2.81 -12.37
CA LYS A 132 -14.34 2.66 -13.77
C LYS A 132 -13.99 3.89 -14.62
N ASN A 133 -13.91 5.07 -14.00
CA ASN A 133 -13.66 6.31 -14.69
C ASN A 133 -12.20 6.73 -14.50
N ILE A 134 -11.54 7.13 -15.59
CA ILE A 134 -10.17 7.63 -15.60
C ILE A 134 -10.21 9.14 -15.84
N LEU A 135 -9.39 9.90 -15.13
CA LEU A 135 -9.33 11.34 -15.28
C LEU A 135 -8.82 11.76 -16.67
N VAL A 136 -9.61 12.56 -17.41
CA VAL A 136 -9.27 13.05 -18.76
C VAL A 136 -9.00 14.54 -18.73
N TYR A 137 -7.72 14.91 -18.87
CA TYR A 137 -7.23 16.28 -19.06
C TYR A 137 -7.19 16.68 -20.55
N LEU A 138 -6.87 15.73 -21.43
CA LEU A 138 -6.73 15.96 -22.88
C LEU A 138 -7.59 14.97 -23.67
N PRO A 139 -8.74 15.39 -24.24
CA PRO A 139 -9.75 14.48 -24.80
C PRO A 139 -9.39 13.81 -26.14
N GLN A 140 -8.17 14.02 -26.66
CA GLN A 140 -7.75 13.52 -27.98
C GLN A 140 -6.50 12.60 -27.95
N TYR A 141 -5.77 12.52 -26.85
CA TYR A 141 -4.51 11.77 -26.76
C TYR A 141 -4.46 10.91 -25.49
N PRO A 142 -4.98 9.66 -25.51
CA PRO A 142 -5.13 8.85 -24.30
C PRO A 142 -3.79 8.50 -23.62
N MET A 143 -2.73 8.25 -24.39
CA MET A 143 -1.40 7.95 -23.84
C MET A 143 -0.71 9.18 -23.24
N LEU A 144 -0.88 10.36 -23.86
CA LEU A 144 -0.36 11.61 -23.31
C LEU A 144 -1.13 12.01 -22.04
N ASN A 145 -2.44 11.83 -22.04
CA ASN A 145 -3.29 12.00 -20.87
C ASN A 145 -2.86 11.08 -19.72
N PHE A 146 -2.60 9.80 -20.00
CA PHE A 146 -2.08 8.85 -19.00
C PHE A 146 -0.73 9.30 -18.41
N ALA A 147 0.21 9.72 -19.26
CA ALA A 147 1.52 10.19 -18.82
C ALA A 147 1.42 11.46 -17.96
N PHE A 148 0.65 12.45 -18.41
CA PHE A 148 0.42 13.70 -17.69
C PHE A 148 -0.29 13.48 -16.35
N ALA A 149 -1.37 12.69 -16.35
CA ALA A 149 -2.10 12.32 -15.13
C ALA A 149 -1.18 11.63 -14.13
N THR A 150 -0.31 10.72 -14.59
CA THR A 150 0.67 10.02 -13.76
C THR A 150 1.69 10.98 -13.13
N VAL A 151 2.22 11.95 -13.89
CA VAL A 151 3.16 12.96 -13.36
C VAL A 151 2.50 13.83 -12.28
N VAL A 152 1.30 14.34 -12.54
CA VAL A 152 0.52 15.14 -11.58
C VAL A 152 0.25 14.34 -10.30
N TYR A 153 -0.21 13.10 -10.44
CA TYR A 153 -0.49 12.18 -9.34
C TYR A 153 0.75 11.87 -8.47
N ILE A 154 1.91 11.59 -9.08
CA ILE A 154 3.16 11.35 -8.33
C ILE A 154 3.57 12.60 -7.56
N ALA A 155 3.43 13.80 -8.16
CA ALA A 155 3.72 15.06 -7.47
C ALA A 155 2.80 15.28 -6.26
N PHE A 156 1.50 15.02 -6.39
CA PHE A 156 0.56 15.06 -5.26
C PHE A 156 0.90 14.01 -4.19
N SER A 157 1.23 12.77 -4.57
CA SER A 157 1.65 11.74 -3.63
C SER A 157 2.92 12.12 -2.87
N TYR A 158 3.86 12.82 -3.49
CA TYR A 158 5.07 13.31 -2.85
C TYR A 158 4.79 14.43 -1.84
N ALA A 159 3.88 15.35 -2.16
CA ALA A 159 3.42 16.38 -1.23
C ALA A 159 2.67 15.77 -0.04
N LEU A 160 1.79 14.79 -0.27
CA LEU A 160 1.09 14.04 0.78
C LEU A 160 2.08 13.30 1.69
N PHE A 161 3.09 12.64 1.15
CA PHE A 161 4.13 11.97 1.94
C PHE A 161 4.86 12.92 2.91
N HIS A 162 5.23 14.12 2.46
CA HIS A 162 5.83 15.13 3.35
C HIS A 162 4.88 15.57 4.45
N LEU A 163 3.60 15.77 4.13
CA LEU A 163 2.58 16.09 5.13
C LEU A 163 2.39 14.95 6.14
N THR A 164 2.30 13.70 5.70
CA THR A 164 2.16 12.53 6.59
C THR A 164 3.38 12.40 7.51
N VAL A 165 4.61 12.54 7.00
CA VAL A 165 5.83 12.50 7.82
C VAL A 165 5.86 13.64 8.83
N PHE A 166 5.48 14.85 8.42
CA PHE A 166 5.35 16.01 9.30
C PHE A 166 4.33 15.73 10.42
N PHE A 167 3.07 15.41 10.09
CA PHE A 167 2.02 15.11 11.07
C PHE A 167 2.39 13.96 12.01
N SER A 168 2.98 12.88 11.48
CA SER A 168 3.45 11.74 12.29
C SER A 168 4.45 12.17 13.37
N SER A 169 5.36 13.10 13.07
CA SER A 169 6.33 13.62 14.06
C SER A 169 5.69 14.41 15.21
N TYR A 170 4.54 15.05 15.00
CA TYR A 170 3.77 15.74 16.05
C TYR A 170 2.86 14.81 16.86
N ILE A 171 2.35 13.74 16.24
CA ILE A 171 1.49 12.76 16.89
C ILE A 171 2.30 11.78 17.75
N PHE A 172 3.50 11.40 17.29
CA PHE A 172 4.38 10.43 17.96
C PHE A 172 5.76 11.01 18.38
N PRO A 173 5.84 12.10 19.15
CA PRO A 173 7.10 12.50 19.78
C PRO A 173 7.62 11.39 20.72
N ARG A 174 8.93 11.31 20.92
CA ARG A 174 9.57 10.27 21.78
C ARG A 174 9.05 10.24 23.24
N ASN A 175 8.46 11.33 23.71
CA ASN A 175 7.93 11.46 25.07
C ASN A 175 6.46 11.04 25.12
N ILE A 176 6.18 9.84 25.63
CA ILE A 176 4.81 9.26 25.71
C ILE A 176 3.79 10.17 26.43
N LEU A 177 4.21 10.96 27.42
CA LEU A 177 3.35 11.94 28.09
C LEU A 177 2.89 13.07 27.16
N VAL A 178 3.75 13.48 26.21
CA VAL A 178 3.43 14.49 25.19
C VAL A 178 2.55 13.87 24.10
N VAL A 179 2.81 12.62 23.70
CA VAL A 179 1.94 11.83 22.80
C VAL A 179 0.51 11.82 23.35
N THR A 180 0.30 11.39 24.59
CA THR A 180 -1.04 11.31 25.20
C THR A 180 -1.72 12.67 25.28
N LYS A 181 -1.00 13.75 25.64
CA LYS A 181 -1.56 15.10 25.66
C LYS A 181 -1.99 15.57 24.26
N ASN A 182 -1.16 15.34 23.24
CA ASN A 182 -1.47 15.71 21.86
C ASN A 182 -2.64 14.90 21.30
N LEU A 183 -2.72 13.60 21.60
CA LEU A 183 -3.84 12.72 21.24
C LEU A 183 -5.15 13.14 21.90
N LEU A 184 -5.14 13.50 23.18
CA LEU A 184 -6.32 14.02 23.89
C LEU A 184 -6.79 15.35 23.30
N LEU A 185 -5.87 16.28 23.02
CA LEU A 185 -6.20 17.56 22.37
C LEU A 185 -6.75 17.37 20.94
N GLY A 186 -6.14 16.49 20.15
CA GLY A 186 -6.63 16.14 18.81
C GLY A 186 -8.00 15.46 18.84
N GLY A 187 -8.22 14.54 19.79
CA GLY A 187 -9.51 13.89 20.00
C GLY A 187 -10.61 14.86 20.43
N LEU A 188 -10.31 15.80 21.33
CA LEU A 188 -11.22 16.88 21.73
C LEU A 188 -11.55 17.81 20.56
N TRP A 189 -10.57 18.16 19.73
CA TRP A 189 -10.77 19.01 18.55
C TRP A 189 -11.64 18.31 17.49
N LEU A 190 -11.37 17.04 17.19
CA LEU A 190 -12.20 16.22 16.29
C LEU A 190 -13.62 16.03 16.84
N GLY A 191 -13.77 15.84 18.15
CA GLY A 191 -15.05 15.76 18.83
C GLY A 191 -15.86 17.06 18.72
N LEU A 192 -15.20 18.21 18.89
CA LEU A 192 -15.81 19.54 18.66
C LEU A 192 -16.23 19.73 17.20
N CYS A 193 -15.38 19.39 16.23
CA CYS A 193 -15.72 19.45 14.81
C CYS A 193 -16.93 18.56 14.48
N TYR A 194 -16.98 17.32 15.01
CA TYR A 194 -18.12 16.43 14.83
C TYR A 194 -19.41 16.98 15.48
N ALA A 195 -19.31 17.52 16.70
CA ALA A 195 -20.44 18.15 17.38
C ALA A 195 -20.97 19.37 16.61
N LEU A 196 -20.08 20.21 16.07
CA LEU A 196 -20.45 21.35 15.22
C LEU A 196 -21.17 20.89 13.95
N VAL A 197 -20.64 19.88 13.24
CA VAL A 197 -21.31 19.31 12.05
C VAL A 197 -22.67 18.71 12.40
N TYR A 198 -22.80 18.03 13.54
CA TYR A 198 -24.07 17.47 14.03
C TYR A 198 -25.09 18.57 14.36
N ILE A 199 -24.67 19.67 14.98
CA ILE A 199 -25.53 20.83 15.28
C ILE A 199 -25.97 21.52 13.97
N LEU A 200 -25.03 21.77 13.05
CA LEU A 200 -25.32 22.40 11.76
C LEU A 200 -26.30 21.57 10.93
N THR A 201 -26.12 20.25 10.86
CA THR A 201 -27.07 19.36 10.16
C THR A 201 -28.44 19.33 10.84
N LYS A 202 -28.51 19.29 12.18
CA LYS A 202 -29.78 19.43 12.94
C LYS A 202 -30.51 20.74 12.64
N GLN A 203 -29.79 21.88 12.60
CA GLN A 203 -30.38 23.19 12.31
C GLN A 203 -30.82 23.33 10.84
N LEU A 204 -30.04 22.81 9.90
CA LEU A 204 -30.37 22.82 8.47
C LEU A 204 -31.64 22.01 8.16
N ILE A 205 -31.78 20.83 8.79
CA ILE A 205 -32.97 19.98 8.67
C ILE A 205 -34.23 20.67 9.24
N TRP A 206 -34.08 21.43 10.33
CA TRP A 206 -35.21 22.13 10.97
C TRP A 206 -35.65 23.40 10.24
N SER A 207 -34.72 24.09 9.56
CA SER A 207 -35.00 25.34 8.83
C SER A 207 -35.67 25.15 7.46
N SER A 208 -35.68 23.93 6.90
CA SER A 208 -36.22 23.70 5.55
C SER A 208 -36.88 22.33 5.35
N PRO A 209 -38.16 22.16 5.78
CA PRO A 209 -38.87 20.88 5.71
C PRO A 209 -39.10 20.31 4.30
N LEU A 210 -38.89 21.11 3.24
CA LEU A 210 -39.27 20.78 1.86
C LEU A 210 -38.09 20.78 0.84
N THR A 211 -36.87 21.17 1.22
CA THR A 211 -35.71 21.22 0.29
C THR A 211 -34.58 20.24 0.62
N GLY A 212 -34.65 19.54 1.75
CA GLY A 212 -33.60 18.62 2.21
C GLY A 212 -33.32 17.42 1.27
N LEU A 213 -34.29 17.02 0.45
CA LEU A 213 -34.12 15.95 -0.56
C LEU A 213 -33.59 16.44 -1.92
N GLU A 214 -33.69 17.75 -2.20
CA GLU A 214 -33.24 18.35 -3.47
C GLU A 214 -31.78 18.79 -3.40
N PHE A 215 -31.35 19.40 -2.27
CA PHE A 215 -30.00 19.96 -2.14
C PHE A 215 -28.89 18.88 -2.21
N LEU A 216 -29.12 17.70 -1.63
CA LEU A 216 -28.21 16.56 -1.76
C LEU A 216 -28.26 15.87 -3.13
N ARG A 217 -29.27 16.18 -3.96
CA ARG A 217 -29.45 15.60 -5.30
C ARG A 217 -28.60 16.30 -6.36
N TRP A 218 -28.19 17.54 -6.12
CA TRP A 218 -27.56 18.39 -7.13
C TRP A 218 -26.06 18.14 -7.36
N ASN A 219 -25.40 17.32 -6.52
CA ASN A 219 -23.95 17.04 -6.64
C ASN A 219 -23.62 15.56 -6.93
N ILE A 220 -24.60 14.78 -7.41
CA ILE A 220 -24.40 13.45 -7.99
C ILE A 220 -25.07 13.38 -9.38
N THR A 221 -24.83 14.42 -10.19
CA THR A 221 -25.02 14.33 -11.64
C THR A 221 -23.87 13.50 -12.22
N LYS A 222 -24.19 12.27 -12.64
CA LYS A 222 -23.29 11.44 -13.44
C LYS A 222 -22.84 12.20 -14.69
N TYR A 223 -21.53 12.26 -14.87
CA TYR A 223 -20.90 12.11 -16.18
C TYR A 223 -20.12 10.79 -16.15
#